data_AF-A0A7C6JQI4-F1
#
_entry.id   AF-A0A7C6JQI4-F1
#
_cell.length_a   1.000
_cell.length_b   1.000
_cell.length_c   1.000
_cell.angle_alpha   90.00
_cell.angle_beta   90.00
_cell.angle_gamma   90.00
#
_symmetry.space_group_name_H-M   'P 1'
#
loop_
_entity.id
_entity.type
_entity.pdbx_description
1 polymer ?
#
loop_
_entity_poly.entity_id
_entity_poly.type
_entity_poly.pdbx_seq_one_letter_code
_entity_poly.pdbx_strand_id
1 'polypeptide(L)' 'MKKTCSLFTGLFVGALVSSALVLLLTPWSGEELQENIKDFANNFQEEVRQAAAEKRQELEQELAQLRSGK' A
#
# COMPACT_ATOMS: atom_id res chain seq x y z
N MET A 1 23.46 3.53 -31.96
CA MET A 1 23.56 4.66 -31.01
C MET A 1 22.60 5.82 -31.29
N LYS A 2 22.34 6.22 -32.55
CA LYS A 2 21.43 7.36 -32.85
C LYS A 2 19.95 7.11 -32.45
N LYS A 3 19.47 5.87 -32.58
CA LYS A 3 18.09 5.48 -32.22
C LYS A 3 17.84 5.47 -30.72
N THR A 4 18.81 5.01 -29.94
CA THR A 4 18.73 5.02 -28.47
C THR A 4 18.72 6.45 -27.93
N CYS A 5 19.53 7.36 -28.49
CA CYS A 5 19.48 8.77 -28.12
C CYS A 5 18.09 9.39 -28.37
N SER A 6 17.46 9.09 -29.52
CA SER A 6 16.11 9.58 -29.81
C SER A 6 15.05 9.06 -28.81
N LEU A 7 15.15 7.79 -28.41
CA LEU A 7 14.27 7.23 -27.37
C LEU A 7 14.43 7.92 -26.02
N PHE A 8 15.67 8.20 -25.59
CA PHE A 8 15.91 8.93 -24.34
C PHE A 8 15.36 10.35 -24.42
N THR A 9 15.53 11.07 -25.54
CA THR A 9 14.94 12.40 -25.70
C THR A 9 13.42 12.37 -25.57
N GLY A 10 12.75 11.40 -26.22
CA GLY A 10 11.31 11.21 -26.08
C GLY A 10 10.89 10.87 -24.64
N LEU A 11 11.65 10.00 -23.96
CA LEU A 11 11.42 9.64 -22.56
C LEU A 11 11.53 10.86 -21.64
N PHE A 12 12.56 11.70 -21.81
CA PHE A 12 12.76 12.89 -20.99
C PHE A 12 11.65 13.92 -21.19
N VAL A 13 11.26 14.18 -22.45
CA VAL A 13 10.16 15.11 -22.75
C VAL A 13 8.84 14.56 -22.21
N GLY A 14 8.56 13.27 -22.42
CA GLY A 14 7.38 12.61 -21.90
C GLY A 14 7.30 12.66 -20.37
N ALA A 15 8.41 12.36 -19.69
CA ALA A 15 8.49 12.41 -18.22
C ALA A 15 8.29 13.81 -17.66
N LEU A 16 8.84 14.84 -18.33
CA LEU A 16 8.67 16.23 -17.89
C LEU A 16 7.22 16.69 -18.04
N VAL A 17 6.60 16.41 -19.19
CA VAL A 17 5.20 16.80 -19.45
C VAL A 17 4.25 16.04 -18.54
N SER A 18 4.45 14.73 -18.35
CA SER A 18 3.60 13.95 -17.45
C SER A 18 3.75 14.39 -16.00
N SER A 19 4.97 14.68 -15.53
CA SER A 19 5.20 15.21 -14.18
C SER A 19 4.49 16.54 -13.95
N ALA A 20 4.56 17.46 -14.91
CA ALA A 20 3.85 18.74 -14.83
C ALA A 20 2.33 18.55 -14.81
N LEU A 21 1.79 17.66 -15.65
CA LEU A 21 0.36 17.34 -15.66
C LEU A 21 -0.09 16.69 -14.35
N VAL A 22 0.68 15.75 -13.81
CA VAL A 22 0.40 15.15 -12.51
C VAL A 22 0.35 16.24 -11.44
N LEU A 23 1.37 17.08 -11.31
CA LEU A 23 1.38 18.14 -10.29
C LEU A 23 0.21 19.14 -10.45
N LEU A 24 -0.23 19.43 -11.68
CA LEU A 24 -1.33 20.36 -11.92
C LEU A 24 -2.72 19.74 -11.72
N LEU A 25 -2.88 18.44 -12.03
CA LEU A 25 -4.16 17.74 -11.95
C LEU A 25 -4.33 16.92 -10.66
N THR A 26 -3.28 16.72 -9.86
CA THR A 26 -3.39 15.95 -8.61
C THR A 26 -4.22 16.77 -7.61
N PRO A 27 -5.35 16.22 -7.11
CA PRO A 27 -6.26 16.95 -6.25
C PRO A 27 -5.79 17.05 -4.79
N TRP A 28 -4.73 16.32 -4.43
CA TRP A 28 -4.20 16.23 -3.06
C TRP A 28 -2.83 16.88 -2.94
N SER A 29 -2.57 17.49 -1.79
CA SER A 29 -1.23 17.95 -1.46
C SER A 29 -0.30 16.75 -1.16
N GLY A 30 1.01 16.96 -1.33
CA GLY A 30 1.99 15.91 -1.00
C GLY A 30 1.99 15.51 0.48
N GLU A 31 1.64 16.44 1.37
CA GLU A 31 1.52 16.20 2.81
C GLU A 31 0.27 15.37 3.12
N GLU A 32 -0.88 15.72 2.54
CA GLU A 32 -2.12 14.93 2.65
C GLU A 32 -1.91 13.50 2.18
N LEU A 33 -1.24 13.29 1.04
CA LEU A 33 -0.99 11.94 0.54
C LEU A 33 -0.13 11.13 1.53
N GLN A 34 0.90 11.75 2.12
CA GLN A 34 1.73 11.08 3.12
C GLN A 34 0.96 10.73 4.39
N GLU A 35 0.11 11.63 4.86
CA GLU A 35 -0.76 11.40 6.02
C GLU A 35 -1.74 10.26 5.75
N ASN A 36 -2.44 10.30 4.61
CA ASN A 36 -3.36 9.24 4.20
C ASN A 36 -2.68 7.87 4.08
N ILE A 37 -1.45 7.80 3.56
CA ILE A 37 -0.69 6.55 3.49
C ILE A 37 -0.33 6.04 4.88
N LYS A 38 0.09 6.93 5.79
CA LYS A 38 0.40 6.55 7.18
C LYS A 38 -0.84 6.02 7.89
N ASP A 39 -1.97 6.72 7.76
CA ASP A 39 -3.22 6.32 8.39
C ASP A 39 -3.72 4.99 7.84
N PHE A 40 -3.66 4.80 6.52
CA PHE A 40 -3.97 3.52 5.90
C PHE A 40 -3.10 2.39 6.44
N ALA A 41 -1.78 2.59 6.54
CA ALA A 41 -0.86 1.58 7.04
C ALA A 41 -1.11 1.25 8.52
N ASN A 42 -1.36 2.28 9.35
CA ASN A 42 -1.66 2.10 10.77
C ASN A 42 -2.98 1.35 10.97
N ASN A 43 -4.04 1.73 10.26
CA ASN A 43 -5.34 1.06 10.32
C ASN A 43 -5.23 -0.40 9.86
N PHE A 44 -4.53 -0.64 8.75
CA PHE A 44 -4.31 -1.98 8.24
C PHE A 44 -3.54 -2.86 9.25
N GLN A 45 -2.52 -2.31 9.90
CA GLN A 45 -1.77 -3.05 10.93
C GLN A 45 -2.66 -3.42 12.13
N GLU A 46 -3.51 -2.50 12.56
CA GLU A 46 -4.44 -2.75 13.67
C GLU A 46 -5.49 -3.79 13.30
N GLU A 47 -6.07 -3.72 12.10
CA GLU A 47 -7.00 -4.73 11.58
C GLU A 47 -6.36 -6.13 11.53
N VAL A 48 -5.13 -6.23 11.00
CA VAL A 48 -4.41 -7.51 10.95
C VAL A 48 -4.14 -8.05 12.35
N ARG A 49 -3.76 -7.18 13.30
CA ARG A 49 -3.52 -7.58 14.69
C ARG A 49 -4.79 -8.11 15.34
N GLN A 50 -5.92 -7.43 15.15
CA GLN A 50 -7.21 -7.84 15.69
C GLN A 50 -7.67 -9.17 15.09
N ALA A 51 -7.60 -9.32 13.76
CA ALA A 51 -7.93 -10.56 13.09
C ALA A 51 -7.04 -11.72 13.55
N ALA A 52 -5.74 -11.47 13.77
CA ALA A 52 -4.82 -12.48 14.29
C ALA A 52 -5.16 -12.88 15.74
N ALA A 53 -5.55 -11.92 16.58
CA ALA A 53 -5.96 -12.19 17.96
C ALA A 53 -7.26 -13.01 18.01
N GLU A 54 -8.25 -12.65 17.20
CA GLU A 54 -9.51 -13.38 17.09
C GLU A 54 -9.29 -14.82 16.60
N LYS A 55 -8.47 -15.00 15.56
CA LYS A 55 -8.13 -16.34 15.05
C LYS A 55 -7.35 -17.18 16.05
N ARG A 56 -6.45 -16.57 16.83
CA ARG A 56 -5.77 -17.27 17.93
C ARG A 56 -6.76 -17.75 18.98
N GLN A 57 -7.70 -16.91 19.38
CA GLN A 57 -8.73 -17.28 20.36
C GLN A 57 -9.62 -18.42 19.84
N GLU A 58 -10.04 -18.37 18.58
CA GLU A 58 -10.81 -19.45 17.94
C GLU A 58 -10.03 -20.78 17.95
N LEU A 59 -8.77 -20.75 17.54
CA LEU A 59 -7.90 -21.94 17.52
C LEU A 59 -7.62 -22.49 18.92
N GLU A 60 -7.46 -21.63 19.93
CA GLU A 60 -7.28 -22.06 21.33
C GLU A 60 -8.52 -22.77 21.87
N GLN A 61 -9.71 -22.30 21.50
CA GLN A 61 -10.97 -22.97 21.85
C GLN A 61 -11.09 -24.33 21.17
N GLU A 62 -10.79 -24.42 19.88
CA GLU A 62 -10.76 -25.70 19.14
C GLU A 62 -9.74 -26.68 19.76
N LEU A 63 -8.54 -26.20 20.10
CA LEU A 63 -7.52 -27.02 20.75
C LEU A 63 -7.98 -27.54 22.12
N ALA A 64 -8.68 -26.71 22.91
CA ALA A 64 -9.23 -27.11 24.18
C ALA A 64 -10.31 -28.19 24.03
N GLN A 65 -11.17 -28.08 23.01
CA GLN A 65 -12.18 -29.09 22.69
C GLN A 65 -11.51 -30.43 22.31
N LEU A 66 -10.55 -30.41 21.39
CA LEU A 66 -9.81 -31.61 20.98
C LEU A 66 -9.06 -32.28 22.14
N ARG A 67 -8.48 -31.49 23.05
CA ARG A 67 -7.79 -32.01 24.24
C ARG A 67 -8.73 -32.59 25.29
N SER A 68 -9.99 -32.17 25.32
CA SER A 68 -10.97 -32.65 26.29
C SER A 68 -11.46 -34.09 26.04
N GLY A 69 -11.03 -34.72 24.94
CA GLY A 69 -11.25 -36.14 24.67
C GLY A 69 -12.70 -36.52 24.39
N LYS A 70 -13.53 -35.56 23.98
CA LYS A 70 -14.86 -35.78 23.39
C LYS A 70 -14.79 -35.77 21.88
#